data_AF-A0A4R9VHC6-F1
#
_entry.id   AF-A0A4R9VHC6-F1
#
_cell.length_a   1.000
_cell.length_b   1.000
_cell.length_c   1.000
_cell.angle_alpha   90.00
_cell.angle_beta   90.00
_cell.angle_gamma   90.00
#
_symmetry.space_group_name_H-M   'P 1'
#
loop_
_entity.id
_entity.type
_entity.pdbx_description
1 polymer ?
#
loop_
_entity_poly.entity_id
_entity_poly.type
_entity_poly.pdbx_seq_one_letter_code
_entity_poly.pdbx_strand_id
1 'polypeptide(L)'
;GLSNVTRKQIAQGRGMVDIVCVQNQYNIAHRQDDALIDELAADGIAYVPFFPLGGFTPLQSSTLADVAQKLGATPMQVALAWLLQRAPNILLIPGTSSVGHL
;
A
#
# COMPACT_ATOMS: atom_id res chain seq x y z
N GLY A 1 -8.18 14.18 0.15
CA GLY A 1 -7.68 12.97 -0.54
C GLY A 1 -8.75 12.37 -1.42
N LEU A 2 -8.39 11.45 -2.30
CA LEU A 2 -9.31 10.67 -3.13
C LEU A 2 -9.20 9.18 -2.78
N SER A 3 -10.24 8.39 -3.04
CA SER A 3 -10.25 6.96 -2.75
C SER A 3 -10.96 6.17 -3.85
N ASN A 4 -10.43 4.98 -4.19
CA ASN A 4 -10.93 4.11 -5.27
C ASN A 4 -11.02 4.84 -6.63
N VAL A 5 -9.96 5.58 -6.97
CA VAL A 5 -9.92 6.42 -8.16
C VAL A 5 -8.90 5.94 -9.17
N THR A 6 -9.24 6.09 -10.44
CA THR A 6 -8.32 5.87 -11.56
C THR A 6 -7.40 7.06 -11.76
N ARG A 7 -6.30 6.84 -12.49
CA ARG A 7 -5.40 7.91 -12.97
C ARG A 7 -6.16 9.06 -13.65
N LYS A 8 -7.17 8.74 -14.47
CA LYS A 8 -8.00 9.74 -15.15
C LYS A 8 -8.80 10.61 -14.17
N GLN A 9 -9.38 10.01 -13.14
CA GLN A 9 -10.13 10.74 -12.12
C GLN A 9 -9.21 11.60 -11.25
N ILE A 10 -7.98 11.15 -10.97
CA ILE A 10 -6.98 11.97 -10.27
C ILE A 10 -6.63 13.20 -11.12
N ALA A 11 -6.36 13.02 -12.42
CA ALA A 11 -6.07 14.13 -13.33
C ALA A 11 -7.22 15.15 -13.40
N GLN A 12 -8.47 14.68 -13.42
CA GLN A 12 -9.65 15.55 -13.35
C GLN A 12 -9.74 16.29 -12.01
N GLY A 13 -9.53 15.60 -10.89
CA GLY A 13 -9.61 16.18 -9.55
C GLY A 13 -8.56 17.27 -9.30
N ARG A 14 -7.35 17.14 -9.86
CA ARG A 14 -6.28 18.15 -9.77
C ARG A 14 -6.67 19.50 -10.37
N GLY A 15 -7.63 19.54 -11.30
CA GLY A 15 -8.15 20.79 -11.85
C GLY A 15 -9.11 21.54 -10.91
N MET A 16 -9.52 20.92 -9.80
CA MET A 16 -10.53 21.45 -8.88
C MET A 16 -9.99 21.74 -7.49
N VAL A 17 -9.13 20.86 -6.98
CA VAL A 17 -8.61 20.92 -5.61
C VAL A 17 -7.20 20.33 -5.53
N ASP A 18 -6.44 20.76 -4.52
CA ASP A 18 -5.16 20.15 -4.19
C ASP A 18 -5.38 18.75 -3.60
N ILE A 19 -4.85 17.74 -4.28
CA ILE A 19 -4.93 16.35 -3.84
C ILE A 19 -3.68 16.03 -3.03
N VAL A 20 -3.84 15.87 -1.72
CA VAL A 20 -2.73 15.52 -0.82
C VAL A 20 -2.53 14.01 -0.62
N CYS A 21 -3.54 13.20 -0.94
CA CYS A 21 -3.46 11.74 -0.82
C CYS A 21 -4.42 11.00 -1.73
N VAL A 22 -4.03 9.79 -2.14
CA VAL A 22 -4.86 8.81 -2.87
C VAL A 22 -4.87 7.50 -2.11
N GLN A 23 -6.05 6.90 -1.91
CA GLN A 23 -6.24 5.63 -1.21
C GLN A 23 -6.90 4.59 -2.11
N ASN A 24 -6.12 3.63 -2.60
CA ASN A 24 -6.56 2.56 -3.50
C ASN A 24 -6.10 1.18 -2.99
N GLN A 25 -6.61 0.10 -3.60
CA GLN A 25 -6.18 -1.26 -3.27
C GLN A 25 -4.78 -1.52 -3.82
N TYR A 26 -3.82 -1.82 -2.94
CA TYR A 26 -2.49 -2.22 -3.36
C TYR A 26 -1.80 -3.06 -2.29
N ASN A 27 -1.18 -4.16 -2.72
CA ASN A 27 -0.39 -5.05 -1.88
C ASN A 27 0.55 -5.88 -2.76
N ILE A 28 1.34 -6.77 -2.16
CA ILE A 28 2.33 -7.58 -2.89
C ILE A 28 1.72 -8.43 -4.01
N ALA A 29 0.44 -8.82 -3.90
CA ALA A 29 -0.28 -9.59 -4.90
C ALA A 29 -1.11 -8.73 -5.87
N HIS A 30 -1.50 -7.51 -5.46
CA HIS A 30 -2.30 -6.58 -6.24
C HIS A 30 -1.50 -5.31 -6.56
N ARG A 31 -0.84 -5.30 -7.73
CA ARG A 31 0.16 -4.28 -8.11
C ARG A 31 -0.22 -3.38 -9.28
N GLN A 32 -1.52 -3.26 -9.58
CA GLN A 32 -2.01 -2.50 -10.73
C GLN A 32 -1.58 -1.01 -10.72
N ASP A 33 -1.44 -0.44 -9.52
CA ASP A 33 -1.11 0.97 -9.34
C ASP A 33 0.41 1.26 -9.28
N ASP A 34 1.27 0.32 -9.69
CA ASP A 34 2.74 0.52 -9.67
C ASP A 34 3.17 1.85 -10.32
N ALA A 35 2.70 2.11 -11.56
CA ALA A 35 3.02 3.36 -12.25
C ALA A 35 2.37 4.59 -11.60
N LEU A 36 1.15 4.45 -11.07
CA LEU A 36 0.45 5.55 -10.41
C LEU A 36 1.15 5.96 -9.11
N ILE A 37 1.67 5.00 -8.34
CA ILE A 37 2.44 5.26 -7.13
C ILE A 37 3.67 6.11 -7.45
N ASP A 38 4.40 5.74 -8.50
CA ASP A 38 5.63 6.44 -8.91
C ASP A 38 5.32 7.88 -9.39
N GLU A 39 4.24 8.06 -10.14
CA GLU A 39 3.76 9.39 -10.55
C GLU A 39 3.37 10.26 -9.36
N LEU A 40 2.58 9.71 -8.42
CA LEU A 40 2.19 10.43 -7.21
C LEU A 40 3.39 10.75 -6.32
N ALA A 41 4.42 9.90 -6.31
CA ALA A 41 5.65 10.13 -5.56
C ALA A 41 6.41 11.35 -6.12
N ALA A 42 6.52 11.45 -7.45
CA ALA A 42 7.14 12.60 -8.11
C ALA A 42 6.41 13.92 -7.81
N ASP A 43 5.09 13.84 -7.61
CA ASP A 43 4.23 14.98 -7.28
C ASP A 43 4.12 15.25 -5.76
N GLY A 44 4.80 14.48 -4.91
CA GLY A 44 4.73 14.63 -3.45
C GLY A 44 3.37 14.26 -2.83
N ILE A 45 2.56 13.47 -3.53
CA ILE A 45 1.23 13.04 -3.08
C ILE A 45 1.33 11.68 -2.40
N ALA A 46 0.77 11.57 -1.20
CA ALA A 46 0.76 10.32 -0.46
C ALA A 46 -0.11 9.25 -1.13
N TYR A 47 0.39 8.02 -1.18
CA TYR A 47 -0.38 6.85 -1.57
C TYR A 47 -0.66 5.97 -0.34
N VAL A 48 -1.93 5.74 -0.05
CA VAL A 48 -2.38 5.06 1.17
C VAL A 48 -3.02 3.73 0.78
N PRO A 49 -2.29 2.59 0.77
CA PRO A 49 -2.86 1.32 0.33
C PRO A 49 -3.86 0.75 1.35
N PHE A 50 -5.08 0.43 0.92
CA PHE A 50 -5.96 -0.44 1.70
C PHE A 50 -5.77 -1.91 1.30
N PHE A 51 -6.16 -2.82 2.21
CA PHE A 51 -5.85 -4.25 2.14
C PHE A 51 -4.35 -4.57 1.96
N PRO A 52 -3.43 -3.95 2.74
CA PRO A 52 -1.99 -4.16 2.59
C PRO A 52 -1.54 -5.60 2.86
N LEU A 53 -2.32 -6.37 3.64
CA LEU A 53 -2.04 -7.76 4.01
C LEU A 53 -2.95 -8.79 3.32
N GLY A 54 -3.64 -8.37 2.26
CA GLY A 54 -4.75 -9.12 1.66
C GLY A 54 -6.09 -8.60 2.17
N GLY A 55 -7.13 -8.77 1.35
CA GLY A 55 -8.48 -8.34 1.68
C GLY A 55 -9.20 -9.36 2.55
N PHE A 56 -10.35 -9.84 2.10
CA PHE A 56 -11.09 -10.90 2.78
C PHE A 56 -10.36 -12.25 2.80
N THR A 57 -9.31 -12.40 1.99
CA THR A 57 -8.40 -13.55 2.02
C THR A 57 -6.99 -13.06 2.39
N PRO A 58 -6.38 -13.63 3.44
CA PRO A 58 -5.00 -13.29 3.83
C PRO A 58 -4.00 -13.62 2.71
N LEU A 59 -2.91 -12.85 2.65
CA LEU A 59 -1.77 -13.22 1.81
C LEU A 59 -1.17 -14.54 2.29
N GLN A 60 -1.23 -15.56 1.45
CA GLN A 60 -0.56 -16.83 1.65
C GLN A 60 0.58 -16.97 0.64
N SER A 61 1.82 -16.98 1.12
CA SER A 61 3.01 -17.07 0.27
C SER A 61 4.14 -17.77 1.02
N SER A 62 4.62 -18.89 0.46
CA SER A 62 5.82 -19.56 0.95
C SER A 62 7.05 -18.64 0.87
N THR A 63 7.14 -17.83 -0.18
CA THR A 63 8.22 -16.83 -0.33
C THR A 63 8.26 -15.84 0.83
N LEU A 64 7.10 -15.31 1.26
CA LEU A 64 7.05 -14.43 2.43
C LEU A 64 7.45 -15.17 3.71
N ALA A 65 7.05 -16.44 3.87
CA ALA A 65 7.44 -17.25 5.02
C ALA A 65 8.95 -17.49 5.07
N ASP A 66 9.58 -17.84 3.94
CA ASP A 66 11.02 -18.11 3.86
C ASP A 66 11.84 -16.85 4.15
N VAL A 67 11.41 -15.69 3.64
CA VAL A 67 12.06 -14.40 3.92
C VAL A 67 11.88 -14.03 5.40
N ALA A 68 10.68 -14.20 5.94
CA ALA A 68 10.40 -13.91 7.34
C ALA A 68 11.26 -14.77 8.28
N GLN A 69 11.44 -16.06 7.97
CA GLN A 69 12.33 -16.94 8.72
C GLN A 69 13.78 -16.45 8.70
N LYS A 70 14.29 -16.05 7.53
CA LYS A 70 15.66 -15.53 7.40
C LYS A 70 15.87 -14.22 8.17
N LEU A 71 14.82 -13.42 8.31
CA LEU A 71 14.86 -12.11 8.98
C LEU A 71 14.47 -12.17 10.47
N GLY A 72 14.03 -13.34 10.98
CA GLY A 72 13.50 -13.45 12.34
C GLY A 72 12.22 -12.62 12.56
N ALA A 73 11.41 -12.46 11.51
CA ALA A 73 10.19 -11.67 11.51
C ALA A 73 8.96 -12.54 11.20
N THR A 74 7.76 -11.95 11.24
CA THR A 74 6.53 -12.59 10.75
C THR A 74 6.32 -12.31 9.26
N PRO A 75 5.61 -13.18 8.52
CA PRO A 75 5.28 -12.94 7.11
C PRO A 75 4.53 -11.61 6.88
N MET A 76 3.67 -11.22 7.84
CA MET A 76 2.93 -9.95 7.80
C MET A 76 3.87 -8.76 7.94
N GLN A 77 4.84 -8.80 8.86
CA GLN A 77 5.84 -7.74 8.99
C GLN A 77 6.68 -7.59 7.72
N VAL A 78 7.06 -8.70 7.08
CA VAL A 78 7.78 -8.67 5.79
C VAL A 78 6.93 -8.03 4.69
N ALA A 79 5.63 -8.36 4.61
CA ALA A 79 4.73 -7.76 3.63
C ALA A 79 4.56 -6.24 3.84
N LEU A 80 4.42 -5.79 5.09
CA LEU A 80 4.34 -4.36 5.42
C LEU A 80 5.67 -3.65 5.12
N ALA A 81 6.81 -4.24 5.50
CA ALA A 81 8.13 -3.69 5.22
C ALA A 81 8.38 -3.55 3.71
N TRP A 82 7.95 -4.54 2.91
CA TRP A 82 8.04 -4.47 1.46
C TRP A 82 7.25 -3.27 0.89
N LEU A 83 6.05 -3.02 1.41
CA LEU A 83 5.25 -1.88 0.97
C LEU A 83 5.87 -0.54 1.36
N LEU A 84 6.40 -0.40 2.58
CA LEU A 84 7.12 0.81 3.00
C LEU A 84 8.37 1.05 2.13
N GLN A 85 9.03 -0.02 1.69
CA GLN A 85 10.20 0.06 0.82
C GLN A 85 9.85 0.35 -0.65
N ARG A 86 8.61 0.08 -1.09
CA ARG A 86 8.19 0.19 -2.50
C ARG A 86 8.29 1.62 -3.03
N ALA A 87 7.92 2.63 -2.24
CA ALA A 87 8.02 4.03 -2.62
C ALA A 87 7.97 4.94 -1.39
N PRO A 88 8.65 6.10 -1.41
CA PRO A 88 8.74 6.98 -0.24
C PRO A 88 7.41 7.66 0.14
N ASN A 89 6.43 7.69 -0.78
CA ASN A 89 5.13 8.28 -0.56
C ASN A 89 4.06 7.27 -0.07
N ILE A 90 4.44 6.02 0.21
CA ILE A 90 3.51 5.02 0.72
C ILE A 90 3.31 5.21 2.23
N LEU A 91 2.05 5.38 2.66
CA LEU A 91 1.64 5.48 4.06
C LEU A 91 0.70 4.34 4.42
N LEU A 92 1.17 3.38 5.21
CA LEU A 92 0.40 2.18 5.55
C LEU A 92 -0.69 2.43 6.60
N ILE A 93 -1.81 1.73 6.44
CA ILE A 93 -2.96 1.76 7.35
C ILE A 93 -3.40 0.35 7.77
N PRO A 94 -2.50 -0.51 8.30
CA PRO A 94 -2.88 -1.84 8.76
C PRO A 94 -3.81 -1.72 9.98
N GLY A 95 -5.01 -2.27 9.88
CA GLY A 95 -5.93 -2.38 11.01
C GLY A 95 -5.68 -3.66 11.80
N THR A 96 -5.78 -3.59 13.13
CA THR A 96 -5.76 -4.75 14.03
C THR A 96 -6.68 -4.52 15.23
N SER A 97 -7.34 -5.58 15.70
CA SER A 97 -8.06 -5.59 16.98
C SER A 97 -7.24 -6.17 18.14
N SER A 98 -6.07 -6.75 17.84
CA SER A 98 -5.14 -7.31 18.82
C SER A 98 -4.08 -6.28 19.19
N VAL A 99 -3.97 -5.98 20.48
CA VAL A 99 -2.89 -5.14 21.03
C VAL A 99 -1.53 -5.78 20.79
N GLY A 100 -1.42 -7.11 20.82
CA GLY A 100 -0.15 -7.80 20.54
C GLY A 100 0.32 -7.67 19.08
N HIS A 101 -0.51 -7.16 18.17
CA HIS A 101 -0.13 -6.84 16.79
C HIS A 101 0.16 -5.35 16.57
N LEU A 102 -0.17 -4.47 17.52
CA LEU A 102 0.08 -3.02 17.44
C LEU A 102 1.54 -2.73 17.83
#